data_AF-A0A956CBJ5-F1
#
_entry.id   AF-A0A956CBJ5-F1
#
_cell.length_a   1.000
_cell.length_b   1.000
_cell.length_c   1.000
_cell.angle_alpha   90.00
_cell.angle_beta   90.00
_cell.angle_gamma   90.00
#
_symmetry.space_group_name_H-M   'P 1'
#
loop_
_entity.id
_entity.type
_entity.pdbx_description
1 polymer ?
#
loop_
_entity_poly.entity_id
_entity_poly.type
_entity_poly.pdbx_seq_one_letter_code
_entity_poly.pdbx_strand_id
1 'polypeptide(L)'
;MRRHRLKPAVVDLWFTSCQDVTDELIESAFAPVQSLSDTPPRERAFALLERMAEVARPHDDAARILDVLGRMASSTWIEGELSVVVRGFGEFSEIDVLTFDGLSYTRIIQPLPVSVPLDEFVAWVAKNGGSLGPLELAHDEPGVELQLHTFDRPPESLRMSEPPAPDPIHRKPTLKLSAVRVPKEAYRPDGPPPPASPTQKLPQVKSPAEPGAPRDDVDEGWE
;
A
#
# COMPACT_ATOMS: atom_id res chain seq x y z
N MET A 1 8.21 -5.90 25.52
CA MET A 1 8.53 -4.56 24.98
C MET A 1 7.23 -3.81 24.74
N ARG A 2 6.85 -2.86 25.62
CA ARG A 2 5.65 -2.02 25.44
C ARG A 2 5.99 -0.92 24.43
N ARG A 3 5.44 -1.00 23.22
CA ARG A 3 5.62 0.04 22.20
C ARG A 3 4.83 1.27 22.63
N HIS A 4 5.52 2.37 22.88
CA HIS A 4 4.90 3.68 22.97
C HIS A 4 4.25 3.96 21.61
N ARG A 5 2.91 3.88 21.53
CA ARG A 5 2.17 4.62 20.50
C ARG A 5 2.48 6.09 20.78
N LEU A 6 3.34 6.69 19.96
CA LEU A 6 3.42 8.14 19.88
C LEU A 6 1.98 8.61 19.63
N LYS A 7 1.42 9.37 20.57
CA LYS A 7 0.16 10.08 20.30
C LYS A 7 0.53 11.09 19.21
N PRO A 8 0.06 10.95 17.96
CA PRO A 8 0.34 11.96 16.96
C PRO A 8 -0.18 13.28 17.51
N ALA A 9 0.61 14.36 17.32
CA ALA A 9 0.08 15.70 17.48
C ALA A 9 -1.21 15.75 16.66
N VAL A 10 -2.33 16.00 17.34
CA VAL A 10 -3.67 15.80 16.79
C VAL A 10 -3.84 16.79 15.64
N VAL A 11 -3.59 16.33 14.43
CA VAL A 11 -4.22 16.91 13.26
C VAL A 11 -5.70 16.60 13.47
N ASP A 12 -6.53 17.63 13.65
CA ASP A 12 -7.97 17.48 13.82
C ASP A 12 -8.59 16.97 12.50
N LEU A 13 -8.39 15.68 12.21
CA LEU A 13 -8.98 14.97 11.09
C LEU A 13 -10.36 14.48 11.53
N TRP A 14 -11.35 15.35 11.41
CA TRP A 14 -12.71 15.14 11.91
C TRP A 14 -13.62 14.35 10.96
N PHE A 15 -13.12 13.97 9.77
CA PHE A 15 -13.93 13.27 8.79
C PHE A 15 -14.26 11.83 9.20
N THR A 16 -15.40 11.32 8.71
CA THR A 16 -15.94 10.00 9.09
C THR A 16 -16.09 9.04 7.91
N SER A 17 -15.89 9.55 6.70
CA SER A 17 -15.94 8.82 5.43
C SER A 17 -14.80 9.32 4.53
N CYS A 18 -14.33 8.47 3.62
CA CYS A 18 -13.34 8.88 2.63
C CYS A 18 -13.91 9.83 1.56
N GLN A 19 -15.23 9.93 1.41
CA GLN A 19 -15.90 10.92 0.56
C GLN A 19 -15.77 12.35 1.10
N ASP A 20 -15.66 12.50 2.42
CA ASP A 20 -15.49 13.80 3.10
C ASP A 20 -14.10 14.41 2.83
N VAL A 21 -13.14 13.61 2.34
CA VAL A 21 -11.78 14.07 2.07
C VAL A 21 -11.79 14.95 0.83
N THR A 22 -11.48 16.23 0.99
CA THR A 22 -11.42 17.18 -0.13
C THR A 22 -9.98 17.38 -0.62
N ASP A 23 -9.82 17.93 -1.83
CA ASP A 23 -8.48 18.22 -2.35
C ASP A 23 -7.76 19.27 -1.50
N GLU A 24 -8.50 20.22 -0.93
CA GLU A 24 -7.98 21.22 0.02
C GLU A 24 -7.48 20.56 1.30
N LEU A 25 -8.18 19.55 1.82
CA LEU A 25 -7.72 18.78 2.97
C LEU A 25 -6.41 18.06 2.65
N ILE A 26 -6.34 17.40 1.49
CA ILE A 26 -5.10 16.76 1.04
C ILE A 26 -4.02 17.82 0.88
N GLU A 27 -4.27 18.98 0.26
CA GLU A 27 -3.27 20.05 0.06
C GLU A 27 -2.75 20.59 1.38
N SER A 28 -3.66 20.77 2.35
CA SER A 28 -3.32 21.23 3.69
C SER A 28 -2.37 20.27 4.42
N ALA A 29 -2.42 18.97 4.13
CA ALA A 29 -1.51 17.99 4.73
C ALA A 29 -0.06 18.16 4.23
N PHE A 30 0.13 18.67 3.00
CA PHE A 30 1.45 18.90 2.40
C PHE A 30 1.92 20.36 2.51
N ALA A 31 1.08 21.27 3.00
CA ALA A 31 1.42 22.68 3.14
C ALA A 31 2.66 22.88 4.03
N PRO A 32 3.56 23.83 3.71
CA PRO A 32 4.74 24.09 4.52
C PRO A 32 4.38 24.55 5.94
N VAL A 33 5.27 24.27 6.88
CA VAL A 33 5.16 24.70 8.28
C VAL A 33 5.23 26.23 8.36
N GLN A 34 4.29 26.86 9.05
CA GLN A 34 4.23 28.31 9.23
C GLN A 34 4.69 28.76 10.63
N SER A 35 4.63 27.85 11.61
CA SER A 35 5.03 28.06 13.00
C SER A 35 5.84 26.87 13.53
N LEU A 36 6.76 27.13 14.47
CA LEU A 36 7.56 26.09 15.14
C LEU A 36 6.71 25.06 15.91
N SER A 37 5.45 25.38 16.21
CA SER A 37 4.50 24.48 16.85
C SER A 37 3.78 23.56 15.86
N ASP A 38 3.89 23.78 14.56
CA ASP A 38 3.10 23.05 13.57
C ASP A 38 3.67 21.66 13.34
N THR A 39 2.77 20.71 13.11
CA THR A 39 3.12 19.35 12.73
C THR A 39 3.81 19.35 11.34
N PRO A 40 4.98 18.70 11.19
CA PRO A 40 5.65 18.58 9.91
C PRO A 40 4.74 17.98 8.82
N PRO A 41 4.90 18.36 7.53
CA PRO A 41 4.03 17.89 6.45
C PRO A 41 4.03 16.36 6.33
N ARG A 42 5.19 15.73 6.56
CA ARG A 42 5.34 14.27 6.61
C ARG A 42 4.40 13.63 7.63
N GLU A 43 4.38 14.15 8.85
CA GLU A 43 3.54 13.62 9.93
C GLU A 43 2.05 13.85 9.65
N ARG A 44 1.69 14.99 9.06
CA ARG A 44 0.31 15.27 8.62
C ARG A 44 -0.16 14.34 7.50
N ALA A 45 0.68 14.09 6.51
CA ALA A 45 0.37 13.16 5.42
C ALA A 45 0.16 11.73 5.93
N PHE A 46 1.00 11.25 6.85
CA PHE A 46 0.81 9.94 7.47
C PHE A 46 -0.45 9.87 8.34
N ALA A 47 -0.73 10.90 9.14
CA ALA A 47 -1.96 10.97 9.93
C ALA A 47 -3.21 10.94 9.02
N LEU A 48 -3.16 11.63 7.87
CA LEU A 48 -4.23 11.59 6.87
C LEU A 48 -4.42 10.18 6.31
N LEU A 49 -3.33 9.51 5.90
CA LEU A 49 -3.39 8.13 5.40
C LEU A 49 -3.96 7.16 6.43
N GLU A 50 -3.47 7.20 7.67
CA GLU A 50 -3.95 6.34 8.75
C GLU A 50 -5.44 6.57 9.01
N ARG A 51 -5.88 7.84 9.01
CA ARG A 51 -7.29 8.17 9.23
C ARG A 51 -8.17 7.71 8.06
N MET A 52 -7.74 7.91 6.82
CA MET A 52 -8.47 7.42 5.64
C MET A 52 -8.59 5.89 5.69
N ALA A 53 -7.51 5.17 5.98
CA ALA A 53 -7.53 3.72 6.12
C ALA A 53 -8.49 3.25 7.23
N GLU A 54 -8.54 3.97 8.36
CA GLU A 54 -9.42 3.65 9.50
C GLU A 54 -10.91 3.80 9.14
N VAL A 55 -11.28 4.86 8.41
CA VAL A 55 -12.69 5.14 8.08
C VAL A 55 -13.14 4.56 6.74
N ALA A 56 -12.21 4.00 5.96
CA ALA A 56 -12.47 3.44 4.64
C ALA A 56 -13.55 2.36 4.67
N ARG A 57 -14.47 2.45 3.73
CA ARG A 57 -15.53 1.46 3.49
C ARG A 57 -15.63 1.19 1.99
N PRO A 58 -16.16 0.02 1.59
CA PRO A 58 -16.42 -0.24 0.18
C PRO A 58 -17.34 0.83 -0.40
N HIS A 59 -17.03 1.29 -1.62
CA HIS A 59 -17.77 2.32 -2.36
C HIS A 59 -17.79 3.72 -1.72
N ASP A 60 -16.87 3.99 -0.80
CA ASP A 60 -16.77 5.27 -0.07
C ASP A 60 -15.62 6.15 -0.59
N ASP A 61 -15.24 6.00 -1.86
CA ASP A 61 -14.08 6.70 -2.46
C ASP A 61 -12.75 6.49 -1.68
N ALA A 62 -12.62 5.38 -0.95
CA ALA A 62 -11.42 5.06 -0.18
C ALA A 62 -10.17 4.90 -1.05
N ALA A 63 -10.32 4.61 -2.35
CA ALA A 63 -9.22 4.60 -3.30
C ALA A 63 -8.55 5.98 -3.48
N ARG A 64 -9.16 7.08 -2.98
CA ARG A 64 -8.50 8.40 -2.87
C ARG A 64 -7.27 8.41 -1.99
N ILE A 65 -7.05 7.38 -1.18
CA ILE A 65 -5.76 7.15 -0.51
C ILE A 65 -4.60 7.20 -1.53
N LEU A 66 -4.82 6.75 -2.77
CA LEU A 66 -3.83 6.82 -3.83
C LEU A 66 -3.47 8.26 -4.23
N ASP A 67 -4.39 9.21 -4.12
CA ASP A 67 -4.14 10.62 -4.41
C ASP A 67 -3.16 11.22 -3.39
N VAL A 68 -3.32 10.86 -2.11
CA VAL A 68 -2.40 11.24 -1.04
C VAL A 68 -1.01 10.66 -1.30
N LEU A 69 -0.95 9.37 -1.66
CA LEU A 69 0.32 8.69 -1.97
C LEU A 69 1.02 9.29 -3.19
N GLY A 70 0.26 9.64 -4.25
CA GLY A 70 0.80 10.34 -5.42
C GLY A 70 1.39 11.72 -5.07
N ARG A 71 0.80 12.45 -4.12
CA ARG A 71 1.38 13.71 -3.61
C ARG A 71 2.59 13.48 -2.72
N MET A 72 2.61 12.42 -1.91
CA MET A 72 3.80 12.04 -1.13
C MET A 72 4.99 11.75 -2.05
N ALA A 73 4.77 11.03 -3.14
CA ALA A 73 5.79 10.75 -4.13
C ALA A 73 6.44 12.00 -4.74
N SER A 74 5.68 13.08 -4.87
CA SER A 74 6.18 14.37 -5.38
C SER A 74 6.78 15.25 -4.29
N SER A 75 6.86 14.77 -3.04
CA SER A 75 7.30 15.55 -1.90
C SER A 75 8.81 15.48 -1.68
N THR A 76 9.44 16.60 -1.33
CA THR A 76 10.90 16.71 -1.16
C THR A 76 11.48 15.94 0.03
N TRP A 77 10.63 15.37 0.88
CA TRP A 77 11.04 14.61 2.08
C TRP A 77 11.00 13.09 1.87
N ILE A 78 10.57 12.63 0.69
CA ILE A 78 10.77 11.24 0.26
C ILE A 78 12.12 11.17 -0.44
N GLU A 79 13.01 10.30 0.05
CA GLU A 79 14.29 10.01 -0.58
C GLU A 79 14.14 8.76 -1.44
N GLY A 80 14.46 8.87 -2.73
CA GLY A 80 14.32 7.79 -3.70
C GLY A 80 12.94 7.71 -4.35
N GLU A 81 12.66 6.57 -5.00
CA GLU A 81 11.41 6.34 -5.71
C GLU A 81 10.36 5.77 -4.76
N LEU A 82 9.18 6.39 -4.67
CA LEU A 82 8.07 5.82 -3.90
C LEU A 82 7.50 4.62 -4.65
N SER A 83 7.38 3.50 -3.94
CA SER A 83 6.73 2.28 -4.40
C SER A 83 5.58 1.94 -3.46
N VAL A 84 4.35 1.95 -3.96
CA VAL A 84 3.16 1.52 -3.21
C VAL A 84 2.77 0.14 -3.71
N VAL A 85 2.55 -0.79 -2.78
CA VAL A 85 2.11 -2.15 -3.07
C VAL A 85 0.76 -2.37 -2.41
N VAL A 86 -0.30 -2.61 -3.18
CA VAL A 86 -1.63 -2.93 -2.65
C VAL A 86 -1.92 -4.41 -2.87
N ARG A 87 -2.17 -5.15 -1.80
CA ARG A 87 -2.51 -6.58 -1.84
C ARG A 87 -3.97 -6.81 -1.48
N GLY A 88 -4.68 -7.56 -2.30
CA GLY A 88 -6.10 -7.90 -2.08
C GLY A 88 -6.29 -9.20 -1.30
N PHE A 89 -7.21 -9.19 -0.35
CA PHE A 89 -7.58 -10.34 0.48
C PHE A 89 -9.11 -10.54 0.49
N GLY A 90 -9.72 -10.53 -0.70
CA GLY A 90 -11.18 -10.55 -0.85
C GLY A 90 -11.78 -9.18 -0.54
N GLU A 91 -12.42 -9.05 0.63
CA GLU A 91 -13.18 -7.85 1.03
C GLU A 91 -12.32 -6.71 1.60
N PHE A 92 -11.02 -6.94 1.80
CA PHE A 92 -10.10 -5.93 2.31
C PHE A 92 -8.78 -5.96 1.52
N SER A 93 -8.03 -4.87 1.61
CA SER A 93 -6.72 -4.72 1.01
C SER A 93 -5.69 -4.28 2.05
N GLU A 94 -4.42 -4.56 1.78
CA GLU A 94 -3.31 -4.04 2.57
C GLU A 94 -2.44 -3.16 1.67
N ILE A 95 -2.12 -1.94 2.12
CA ILE A 95 -1.27 -1.00 1.40
C ILE A 95 0.09 -0.94 2.09
N ASP A 96 1.13 -1.39 1.38
CA ASP A 96 2.52 -1.23 1.75
C ASP A 96 3.10 0.00 1.06
N VAL A 97 3.81 0.86 1.81
CA VAL A 97 4.46 2.05 1.25
C VAL A 97 5.97 1.94 1.48
N LEU A 98 6.71 1.91 0.38
CA LEU A 98 8.14 1.66 0.31
C LEU A 98 8.83 2.81 -0.42
N THR A 99 10.11 3.00 -0.15
CA THR A 99 11.01 3.85 -0.93
C THR A 99 12.17 3.02 -1.45
N PHE A 100 12.53 3.20 -2.72
CA PHE A 100 13.66 2.55 -3.35
C PHE A 100 14.80 3.54 -3.55
N ASP A 101 15.96 3.24 -2.95
CA ASP A 101 17.16 4.09 -2.99
C ASP A 101 18.15 3.71 -4.11
N GLY A 102 17.77 2.78 -5.00
CA GLY A 102 18.65 2.19 -6.01
C GLY A 102 19.30 0.85 -5.60
N LEU A 103 19.26 0.49 -4.31
CA LEU A 103 19.83 -0.76 -3.77
C LEU A 103 18.79 -1.62 -3.06
N SER A 104 17.88 -1.00 -2.32
CA SER A 104 16.93 -1.70 -1.45
C SER A 104 15.62 -0.96 -1.28
N TYR A 105 14.57 -1.71 -0.99
CA TYR A 105 13.29 -1.15 -0.58
C TYR A 105 13.26 -0.96 0.93
N THR A 106 12.98 0.27 1.37
CA THR A 106 12.78 0.61 2.77
C THR A 106 11.33 0.98 3.01
N ARG A 107 10.71 0.39 4.03
CA ARG A 107 9.33 0.70 4.41
C ARG A 107 9.26 2.02 5.16
N ILE A 108 8.40 2.94 4.73
CA ILE A 108 8.26 4.27 5.35
C ILE A 108 7.17 4.36 6.41
N ILE A 109 6.15 3.50 6.33
CA ILE A 109 5.03 3.38 7.30
C ILE A 109 4.66 1.90 7.44
N GLN A 110 4.06 1.52 8.57
CA GLN A 110 3.51 0.16 8.70
C GLN A 110 2.47 -0.13 7.62
N PRO A 111 2.32 -1.40 7.18
CA PRO A 111 1.27 -1.77 6.24
C PRO A 111 -0.10 -1.28 6.73
N LEU A 112 -0.86 -0.64 5.84
CA LEU A 112 -2.14 -0.04 6.14
C LEU A 112 -3.26 -1.00 5.70
N PRO A 113 -3.95 -1.68 6.64
CA PRO A 113 -5.14 -2.45 6.29
C PRO A 113 -6.29 -1.49 5.96
N VAL A 114 -6.98 -1.75 4.85
CA VAL A 114 -8.11 -0.95 4.36
C VAL A 114 -9.28 -1.89 4.09
N SER A 115 -10.45 -1.61 4.67
CA SER A 115 -11.68 -2.41 4.49
C SER A 115 -12.34 -2.17 3.13
N VAL A 116 -11.58 -2.31 2.06
CA VAL A 116 -11.96 -2.05 0.67
C VAL A 116 -11.33 -3.12 -0.23
N PRO A 117 -12.08 -3.74 -1.15
CA PRO A 117 -11.53 -4.74 -2.06
C PRO A 117 -10.57 -4.09 -3.08
N LEU A 118 -9.58 -4.86 -3.53
CA LEU A 118 -8.54 -4.37 -4.45
C LEU A 118 -9.11 -3.84 -5.78
N ASP A 119 -10.22 -4.41 -6.23
CA ASP A 119 -10.89 -3.98 -7.46
C ASP A 119 -11.25 -2.49 -7.46
N GLU A 120 -11.53 -1.89 -6.30
CA GLU A 120 -11.80 -0.45 -6.21
C GLU A 120 -10.55 0.40 -6.47
N PHE A 121 -9.38 -0.04 -5.99
CA PHE A 121 -8.11 0.63 -6.28
C PHE A 121 -7.73 0.47 -7.76
N VAL A 122 -7.92 -0.72 -8.33
CA VAL A 122 -7.68 -0.96 -9.76
C VAL A 122 -8.60 -0.08 -10.62
N ALA A 123 -9.89 0.01 -10.27
CA ALA A 123 -10.85 0.87 -10.95
C ALA A 123 -10.48 2.36 -10.82
N TRP A 124 -10.00 2.78 -9.65
CA TRP A 124 -9.52 4.15 -9.42
C TRP A 124 -8.32 4.48 -10.28
N VAL A 125 -7.31 3.60 -10.35
CA VAL A 125 -6.12 3.79 -11.21
C VAL A 125 -6.52 3.79 -12.68
N ALA A 126 -7.43 2.93 -13.11
CA ALA A 126 -7.91 2.93 -14.49
C ALA A 126 -8.62 4.24 -14.86
N LYS A 127 -9.36 4.84 -13.92
CA LYS A 127 -10.10 6.09 -14.11
C LYS A 127 -9.21 7.34 -14.00
N ASN A 128 -8.28 7.36 -13.04
CA ASN A 128 -7.54 8.55 -12.61
C ASN A 128 -6.02 8.42 -12.78
N GLY A 129 -5.50 7.33 -13.35
CA GLY A 129 -4.05 7.04 -13.42
C GLY A 129 -3.22 8.11 -14.13
N GLY A 130 -3.84 8.93 -15.00
CA GLY A 130 -3.17 10.07 -15.63
C GLY A 130 -2.78 11.21 -14.67
N SER A 131 -3.41 11.33 -13.49
CA SER A 131 -3.16 12.41 -12.51
C SER A 131 -2.29 12.00 -11.33
N LEU A 132 -2.01 10.70 -11.16
CA LEU A 132 -1.32 10.14 -9.99
C LEU A 132 0.21 10.00 -10.18
N GLY A 133 0.77 10.63 -11.22
CA GLY A 133 2.16 10.41 -11.64
C GLY A 133 2.27 9.20 -12.59
N PRO A 134 3.49 8.84 -13.04
CA PRO A 134 3.70 7.70 -13.94
C PRO A 134 3.53 6.37 -13.19
N LEU A 135 2.30 6.07 -12.79
CA LEU A 135 1.92 4.83 -12.14
C LEU A 135 1.94 3.68 -13.15
N GLU A 136 2.75 2.65 -12.88
CA GLU A 136 2.71 1.40 -13.65
C GLU A 136 1.99 0.30 -12.88
N LEU A 137 0.82 -0.08 -13.37
CA LEU A 137 0.05 -1.22 -12.88
C LEU A 137 0.77 -2.53 -13.25
N ALA A 138 1.63 -3.03 -12.36
CA ALA A 138 2.21 -4.36 -12.48
C ALA A 138 1.30 -5.38 -11.78
N HIS A 139 0.91 -6.43 -12.51
CA HIS A 139 0.25 -7.62 -11.94
C HIS A 139 1.22 -8.80 -12.08
N ASP A 140 1.64 -9.40 -10.97
CA ASP A 140 2.40 -10.65 -10.96
C ASP A 140 1.69 -11.74 -10.11
N GLU A 141 2.05 -13.02 -10.33
CA GLU A 141 1.40 -14.25 -9.80
C GLU A 141 1.27 -14.38 -8.26
N PRO A 142 0.51 -15.38 -7.77
CA PRO A 142 -0.94 -15.43 -7.60
C PRO A 142 -1.32 -14.80 -6.24
N GLY A 143 -1.44 -13.49 -6.23
CA GLY A 143 -2.01 -12.68 -5.18
C GLY A 143 -2.24 -11.33 -5.81
N VAL A 144 -3.48 -10.85 -5.84
CA VAL A 144 -3.79 -9.63 -6.60
C VAL A 144 -2.95 -8.49 -5.97
N GLU A 145 -1.96 -8.02 -6.72
CA GLU A 145 -0.99 -6.99 -6.31
C GLU A 145 -1.08 -5.83 -7.30
N LEU A 146 -1.16 -4.61 -6.77
CA LEU A 146 -1.05 -3.36 -7.51
C LEU A 146 0.23 -2.68 -7.04
N GLN A 147 1.23 -2.61 -7.91
CA GLN A 147 2.40 -1.78 -7.66
C GLN A 147 2.21 -0.39 -8.27
N LEU A 148 2.73 0.63 -7.59
CA LEU A 148 2.69 2.03 -8.01
C LEU A 148 4.08 2.61 -7.82
N HIS A 149 4.77 2.88 -8.91
CA HIS A 149 6.10 3.52 -8.88
C HIS A 149 5.96 4.98 -9.28
N THR A 150 6.67 5.86 -8.59
CA THR A 150 6.72 7.27 -8.97
C THR A 150 8.11 7.60 -9.47
N PHE A 151 8.24 7.69 -10.79
CA PHE A 151 9.50 8.13 -11.39
C PHE A 151 9.71 9.61 -11.13
N ASP A 152 10.94 9.95 -10.77
CA ASP A 152 11.39 11.32 -10.77
C ASP A 152 11.21 11.87 -12.19
N ARG A 153 10.44 12.95 -12.33
CA ARG A 153 10.28 13.57 -13.66
C ARG A 153 11.69 13.98 -14.08
N PRO A 154 12.24 13.47 -15.19
CA PRO A 154 13.59 13.86 -15.60
C PRO A 154 13.62 15.39 -15.64
N PRO A 155 14.66 16.03 -15.07
CA PRO A 155 14.72 17.47 -14.98
C PRO A 155 14.48 18.05 -16.38
N GLU A 156 13.78 19.18 -16.50
CA GLU A 156 13.41 19.74 -17.81
C GLU A 156 14.60 19.98 -18.75
N SER A 157 15.82 19.97 -18.21
CA SER A 157 17.11 19.91 -18.93
C SER A 157 17.34 18.64 -19.75
N LEU A 158 16.49 17.61 -19.65
CA LEU A 158 16.45 16.41 -20.51
C LEU A 158 15.24 16.40 -21.45
N ARG A 159 14.51 17.52 -21.61
CA ARG A 159 13.75 17.73 -22.85
C ARG A 159 14.77 17.95 -23.95
N MET A 160 15.25 16.85 -24.54
CA MET A 160 15.83 16.89 -25.87
C MET A 160 14.85 17.68 -26.74
N SER A 161 15.34 18.77 -27.31
CA SER A 161 14.70 19.51 -28.38
C SER A 161 13.97 18.55 -29.30
N GLU A 162 12.68 18.83 -29.49
CA GLU A 162 11.80 18.17 -30.44
C GLU A 162 12.59 17.76 -31.70
N PRO A 163 12.69 16.46 -32.02
CA PRO A 163 13.43 16.03 -33.18
C PRO A 163 12.80 16.66 -34.42
N PRO A 164 13.59 17.17 -35.38
CA PRO A 164 13.05 17.72 -36.62
C PRO A 164 12.17 16.67 -37.29
N ALA A 165 11.02 17.11 -37.79
CA ALA A 165 9.99 16.26 -38.37
C ALA A 165 10.60 15.17 -39.27
N PRO A 166 10.23 13.88 -39.08
CA PRO A 166 10.77 12.82 -39.90
C PRO A 166 10.23 12.94 -41.32
N ASP A 167 11.13 12.88 -42.29
CA ASP A 167 10.78 12.56 -43.68
C ASP A 167 9.88 11.31 -43.72
N PRO A 168 8.96 11.20 -44.71
CA PRO A 168 8.01 10.09 -44.80
C PRO A 168 8.74 8.77 -45.09
N ILE A 169 9.21 8.11 -44.03
CA ILE A 169 9.74 6.75 -44.08
C ILE A 169 8.55 5.80 -44.18
N HIS A 170 8.44 5.13 -45.33
CA HIS A 170 7.59 3.96 -45.51
C HIS A 170 7.93 2.88 -44.45
N ARG A 171 7.13 2.82 -43.39
CA ARG A 171 7.19 1.73 -42.41
C ARG A 171 6.54 0.49 -43.02
N LYS A 172 7.36 -0.53 -43.28
CA LYS A 172 6.89 -1.91 -43.41
C LYS A 172 6.31 -2.35 -42.05
N PRO A 173 5.21 -3.11 -42.03
CA PRO A 173 4.55 -3.51 -40.80
C PRO A 173 5.40 -4.54 -40.06
N THR A 174 5.93 -4.16 -38.90
CA THR A 174 6.63 -5.07 -37.98
C THR A 174 5.64 -5.54 -36.91
N LEU A 175 5.36 -6.85 -36.95
CA LEU A 175 4.76 -7.73 -35.93
C LEU A 175 3.66 -7.15 -35.03
N LYS A 176 2.42 -7.55 -35.33
CA LYS A 176 1.31 -7.55 -34.36
C LYS A 176 1.70 -8.47 -33.19
N LEU A 177 1.83 -7.91 -31.98
CA LEU A 177 1.76 -8.72 -30.76
C LEU A 177 0.37 -9.34 -30.74
N SER A 178 0.32 -10.65 -30.92
CA SER A 178 -0.88 -11.46 -30.75
C SER A 178 -1.38 -11.23 -29.33
N ALA A 179 -2.55 -10.59 -29.21
CA ALA A 179 -3.34 -10.58 -28.00
C ALA A 179 -3.49 -12.04 -27.56
N VAL A 180 -2.74 -12.43 -26.52
CA VAL A 180 -2.88 -13.74 -25.90
C VAL A 180 -4.26 -13.70 -25.23
N ARG A 181 -5.25 -14.26 -25.93
CA ARG A 181 -6.56 -14.53 -25.33
C ARG A 181 -6.31 -15.58 -24.26
N VAL A 182 -6.38 -15.15 -23.01
CA VAL A 182 -6.45 -16.06 -21.86
C VAL A 182 -7.66 -16.98 -22.11
N PRO A 183 -7.45 -18.31 -22.15
CA PRO A 183 -8.54 -19.26 -22.32
C PRO A 183 -9.54 -19.13 -21.17
N LYS A 184 -10.85 -19.19 -21.46
CA LYS A 184 -11.90 -19.08 -20.43
C LYS A 184 -11.80 -20.19 -19.38
N GLU A 185 -11.06 -21.27 -19.66
CA GLU A 185 -10.77 -22.35 -18.72
C GLU A 185 -9.85 -21.96 -17.56
N ALA A 186 -9.14 -20.82 -17.64
CA ALA A 186 -8.29 -20.32 -16.56
C ALA A 186 -9.10 -19.76 -15.36
N TYR A 187 -10.39 -19.48 -15.56
CA TYR A 187 -11.35 -19.16 -14.51
C TYR A 187 -12.30 -20.35 -14.30
N ARG A 188 -11.86 -21.36 -13.54
CA ARG A 188 -12.78 -22.32 -12.91
C ARG A 188 -12.86 -22.04 -11.41
N PRO A 189 -14.01 -21.59 -10.88
CA PRO A 189 -14.25 -21.49 -9.44
C PRO A 189 -14.20 -22.85 -8.73
N ASP A 190 -14.39 -23.95 -9.46
CA ASP A 190 -14.46 -25.33 -8.95
C ASP A 190 -13.30 -26.21 -9.47
N GLY A 191 -12.06 -25.72 -9.38
CA GLY A 191 -10.89 -26.57 -9.58
C GLY A 191 -10.75 -27.59 -8.44
N PRO A 192 -10.34 -28.86 -8.70
CA PRO A 192 -10.04 -29.80 -7.63
C PRO A 192 -8.95 -29.20 -6.71
N PRO A 193 -9.05 -29.42 -5.38
CA PRO A 193 -8.10 -28.84 -4.45
C PRO A 193 -6.66 -29.22 -4.84
N PRO A 194 -5.68 -28.33 -4.62
CA PRO A 194 -4.29 -28.63 -4.89
C PRO A 194 -3.90 -29.95 -4.20
N PRO A 195 -3.06 -30.79 -4.83
CA PRO A 195 -2.63 -32.03 -4.22
C PRO A 195 -2.04 -31.73 -2.83
N ALA A 196 -2.53 -32.45 -1.83
CA ALA A 196 -2.10 -32.30 -0.45
C ALA A 196 -0.56 -32.26 -0.41
N SER A 197 -0.02 -31.18 0.14
CA SER A 197 1.43 -31.05 0.35
C SER A 197 1.93 -32.30 1.09
N PRO A 198 3.09 -32.86 0.71
CA PRO A 198 3.62 -34.04 1.37
C PRO A 198 3.78 -33.72 2.86
N THR A 199 3.03 -34.44 3.70
CA THR A 199 3.12 -34.38 5.15
C THR A 199 4.58 -34.60 5.56
N GLN A 200 5.31 -33.53 5.82
CA GLN A 200 6.55 -33.61 6.57
C GLN A 200 6.16 -34.08 7.97
N LYS A 201 6.49 -35.35 8.27
CA LYS A 201 6.48 -35.87 9.63
C LYS A 201 7.42 -35.00 10.45
N LEU A 202 6.87 -34.05 11.20
CA LEU A 202 7.61 -33.41 12.28
C LEU A 202 8.06 -34.51 13.27
N PRO A 203 9.33 -34.54 13.69
CA PRO A 203 9.75 -35.42 14.78
C PRO A 203 8.96 -35.04 16.04
N GLN A 204 8.34 -36.04 16.67
CA GLN A 204 7.69 -35.87 17.96
C GLN A 204 8.73 -35.46 19.00
N VAL A 205 8.67 -34.20 19.44
CA VAL A 205 9.36 -33.74 20.64
C VAL A 205 8.54 -34.25 21.83
N LYS A 206 9.13 -35.18 22.59
CA LYS A 206 8.63 -35.59 23.91
C LYS A 206 8.55 -34.35 24.81
N SER A 207 7.35 -33.96 25.19
CA SER A 207 7.13 -32.97 26.25
C SER A 207 7.74 -33.47 27.56
N PRO A 208 8.58 -32.66 28.24
CA PRO A 208 8.99 -32.94 29.61
C PRO A 208 7.85 -32.66 30.59
N ALA A 209 7.80 -33.49 31.63
CA ALA A 209 6.78 -33.55 32.66
C ALA A 209 6.61 -32.23 33.44
N GLU A 210 5.36 -31.91 33.75
CA GLU A 210 4.97 -30.87 34.71
C GLU A 210 5.55 -31.17 36.10
N PRO A 211 6.25 -30.21 36.74
CA PRO A 211 6.52 -30.25 38.17
C PRO A 211 5.32 -29.71 38.95
N GLY A 212 4.91 -30.49 39.95
CA GLY A 212 3.71 -30.29 40.76
C GLY A 212 3.66 -28.97 41.54
N ALA A 213 2.44 -28.51 41.74
CA ALA A 213 2.11 -27.41 42.64
C ALA A 213 2.34 -27.81 44.11
N PRO A 214 2.99 -26.98 44.92
CA PRO A 214 3.03 -27.16 46.36
C PRO A 214 1.69 -26.79 47.01
N ARG A 215 1.29 -27.61 47.99
CA ARG A 215 0.20 -27.37 48.94
C ARG A 215 0.61 -26.26 49.90
N ASP A 216 -0.22 -25.23 50.04
CA ASP A 216 -0.24 -24.36 51.20
C ASP A 216 -1.37 -24.81 52.12
N ASP A 217 -1.03 -25.71 53.05
CA ASP A 217 -1.72 -25.88 54.32
C ASP A 217 -1.13 -24.83 55.28
N VAL A 218 -1.87 -23.79 55.63
CA VAL A 218 -1.53 -22.89 56.74
C VAL A 218 -2.68 -22.85 57.73
N ASP A 219 -2.39 -23.47 58.87
CA ASP A 219 -3.02 -23.38 60.18
C ASP A 219 -3.38 -21.94 60.57
N GLU A 220 -4.65 -21.68 60.85
CA GLU A 220 -5.08 -20.56 61.69
C GLU A 220 -5.64 -21.12 63.00
N GLY A 221 -4.75 -21.24 63.99
CA GLY A 221 -5.11 -21.47 65.37
C GLY A 221 -4.17 -20.71 66.29
N TRP A 222 -4.66 -19.63 66.92
CA TRP A 222 -4.12 -19.12 68.18
C TRP A 222 -5.27 -18.56 69.03
N GLU A 223 -5.34 -19.11 70.25
CA GLU A 223 -5.94 -18.53 71.45
C GLU A 223 -5.23 -17.23 71.87
#